data_AF-A0A9E2FDK8-F1
#
_entry.id   AF-A0A9E2FDK8-F1
#
_cell.length_a   1.000
_cell.length_b   1.000
_cell.length_c   1.000
_cell.angle_alpha   90.00
_cell.angle_beta   90.00
_cell.angle_gamma   90.00
#
_symmetry.space_group_name_H-M   'P 1'
#
loop_
_entity.id
_entity.type
_entity.pdbx_description
1 polymer ?
#
loop_
_entity_poly.entity_id
_entity_poly.type
_entity_poly.pdbx_seq_one_letter_code
_entity_poly.pdbx_strand_id
1 'polypeptide(L)'
;MTVQKTLQGSALSAALLGLLATPLSLQAAEGAMAAEPSYTISANVGVFSQYVFRGISYTQEKPAVQGGFDLAHESGLYIGIWGTNVSDLALSNATGEIDVYGGYANTVGDFTYDVGFLQFIFPGGKLDPSGESLNTLELYAGVTWKF
;
A
#
# COMPACT_ATOMS: atom_id res chain seq x y z
N MET A 1 36.90 7.49 -27.04
CA MET A 1 37.16 7.50 -25.58
C MET A 1 35.81 7.62 -24.91
N THR A 2 35.22 6.47 -24.62
CA THR A 2 33.81 6.29 -24.25
C THR A 2 33.76 6.06 -22.75
N VAL A 3 33.08 6.92 -22.01
CA VAL A 3 32.82 6.69 -20.57
C VAL A 3 31.42 6.10 -20.45
N GLN A 4 31.35 4.80 -20.25
CA GLN A 4 30.17 4.13 -19.70
C GLN A 4 30.02 4.59 -18.25
N LYS A 5 28.88 5.20 -17.91
CA LYS A 5 28.48 5.42 -16.52
C LYS A 5 27.45 4.36 -16.16
N THR A 6 27.95 3.27 -15.60
CA THR A 6 27.17 2.26 -14.89
C THR A 6 26.68 2.89 -13.59
N LEU A 7 25.36 3.08 -13.44
CA LEU A 7 24.74 3.29 -12.14
C LEU A 7 23.83 2.09 -11.87
N GLN A 8 24.46 1.08 -11.27
CA GLN A 8 23.80 0.04 -10.49
C GLN A 8 23.72 0.52 -9.04
N GLY A 9 22.55 0.38 -8.42
CA GLY A 9 22.33 0.52 -6.98
C GLY A 9 20.97 1.14 -6.70
N SER A 10 20.08 0.60 -5.88
CA SER A 10 20.08 -0.64 -5.10
C SER A 10 18.61 -0.98 -4.87
N ALA A 11 18.23 -2.25 -5.08
CA ALA A 11 16.92 -2.74 -4.73
C ALA A 11 16.71 -2.63 -3.22
N LEU A 12 15.72 -1.84 -2.79
CA LEU A 12 15.17 -1.90 -1.43
C LEU A 12 13.91 -2.77 -1.49
N SER A 13 14.10 -4.09 -1.41
CA SER A 13 13.05 -5.01 -1.02
C SER A 13 12.96 -5.00 0.51
N ALA A 14 12.13 -4.10 1.06
CA ALA A 14 11.53 -4.32 2.36
C ALA A 14 10.45 -5.39 2.15
N ALA A 15 10.68 -6.59 2.69
CA ALA A 15 9.75 -7.70 2.59
C ALA A 15 8.48 -7.40 3.41
N LEU A 16 7.47 -6.83 2.76
CA LEU A 16 6.09 -6.95 3.20
C LEU A 16 5.57 -8.29 2.65
N LEU A 17 5.42 -9.29 3.52
CA LEU A 17 4.84 -10.58 3.17
C LEU A 17 3.37 -10.37 2.78
N GLY A 18 3.10 -10.26 1.48
CA GLY A 18 1.75 -10.19 0.92
C GLY A 18 1.73 -9.86 -0.57
N LEU A 19 1.55 -10.89 -1.40
CA LEU A 19 1.20 -10.89 -2.83
C LEU A 19 2.14 -10.17 -3.83
N LEU A 20 2.85 -11.00 -4.61
CA LEU A 20 3.55 -10.59 -5.83
C LEU A 20 2.54 -10.09 -6.89
N ALA A 21 2.19 -8.81 -6.85
CA ALA A 21 1.63 -8.09 -8.00
C ALA A 21 2.79 -7.48 -8.77
N THR A 22 3.06 -7.98 -9.98
CA THR A 22 4.01 -7.35 -10.90
C THR A 22 3.48 -5.95 -11.27
N PRO A 23 4.24 -4.87 -11.04
CA PRO A 23 3.80 -3.54 -11.46
C PRO A 23 3.73 -3.50 -12.99
N LEU A 24 2.56 -3.13 -13.53
CA LEU A 24 2.45 -2.74 -14.93
C LEU A 24 2.85 -1.26 -15.03
N SER A 25 4.09 -0.99 -15.45
CA SER A 25 4.55 0.37 -15.71
C SER A 25 3.93 0.90 -17.00
N LEU A 26 3.07 1.91 -16.90
CA LEU A 26 2.59 2.66 -18.06
C LEU A 26 3.63 3.75 -18.39
N GLN A 27 4.49 3.52 -19.40
CA GLN A 27 5.39 4.56 -19.92
C GLN A 27 4.57 5.67 -20.59
N ALA A 28 4.54 6.86 -19.98
CA ALA A 28 4.10 8.09 -20.64
C ALA A 28 5.24 8.64 -21.52
N ALA A 29 4.88 9.14 -22.70
CA ALA A 29 5.80 9.53 -23.78
C ALA A 29 6.80 10.64 -23.38
N GLU A 30 8.05 10.47 -23.82
CA GLU A 30 9.15 11.43 -23.67
C GLU A 30 8.86 12.79 -24.32
N GLY A 31 8.99 13.85 -23.51
CA GLY A 31 8.97 15.23 -23.96
C GLY A 31 9.74 16.13 -22.99
N ALA A 32 10.91 16.60 -23.43
CA ALA A 32 11.83 17.55 -22.79
C ALA A 32 12.47 17.07 -21.46
N MET A 33 13.75 17.44 -21.25
CA MET A 33 14.51 17.23 -20.01
C MET A 33 13.89 18.04 -18.86
N ALA A 34 12.74 17.59 -18.35
CA ALA A 34 12.25 17.96 -17.04
C ALA A 34 13.13 17.23 -16.00
N ALA A 35 13.46 17.91 -14.90
CA ALA A 35 14.02 17.21 -13.76
C ALA A 35 13.07 16.06 -13.38
N GLU A 36 13.63 14.86 -13.19
CA GLU A 36 12.85 13.74 -12.68
C GLU A 36 12.14 14.19 -11.40
N PRO A 37 10.83 13.94 -11.26
CA PRO A 37 10.11 14.33 -10.05
C PRO A 37 10.75 13.64 -8.85
N SER A 38 10.90 14.35 -7.74
CA SER A 38 11.38 13.79 -6.46
C SER A 38 10.38 12.83 -5.81
N TYR A 39 9.37 12.40 -6.55
CA TYR A 39 8.34 11.48 -6.12
C TYR A 39 8.01 10.48 -7.23
N THR A 40 7.62 9.28 -6.82
CA THR A 40 7.10 8.23 -7.67
C THR A 40 5.63 8.02 -7.36
N ILE A 41 4.81 7.84 -8.39
CA ILE A 41 3.41 7.41 -8.27
C ILE A 41 3.29 6.00 -8.82
N SER A 42 2.69 5.09 -8.06
CA SER A 42 2.33 3.75 -8.51
C SER A 42 0.83 3.49 -8.39
N ALA A 43 0.33 2.55 -9.18
CA ALA A 43 -1.05 2.11 -9.13
C ALA A 43 -1.13 0.60 -9.36
N ASN A 44 -2.14 -0.04 -8.79
CA ASN A 44 -2.42 -1.45 -8.99
C ASN A 44 -3.93 -1.70 -9.06
N VAL A 45 -4.31 -2.77 -9.77
CA VAL A 45 -5.67 -3.29 -9.82
C VAL A 45 -5.63 -4.79 -10.09
N GLY A 46 -6.53 -5.55 -9.47
CA GLY A 46 -6.62 -6.99 -9.68
C GLY A 46 -7.97 -7.56 -9.30
N VAL A 47 -8.23 -8.76 -9.83
CA VAL A 47 -9.40 -9.58 -9.48
C VAL A 47 -8.89 -10.87 -8.86
N PHE A 48 -9.46 -11.24 -7.72
CA PHE A 48 -9.03 -12.36 -6.89
C PHE A 48 -10.21 -13.26 -6.57
N SER A 49 -9.95 -14.53 -6.26
CA SER A 49 -11.01 -15.48 -5.91
C SER A 49 -11.73 -15.11 -4.62
N GLN A 50 -11.00 -14.56 -3.65
CA GLN A 50 -11.53 -13.98 -2.41
C GLN A 50 -10.54 -13.02 -1.78
N TYR A 51 -11.04 -12.15 -0.89
CA TYR A 51 -10.23 -11.34 0.00
C TYR A 51 -10.25 -11.95 1.40
N VAL A 52 -9.06 -12.13 1.98
CA VAL A 52 -8.85 -12.66 3.33
C VAL A 52 -7.99 -11.67 4.10
N PHE A 53 -8.56 -11.11 5.16
CA PHE A 53 -7.87 -10.18 6.05
C PHE A 53 -7.70 -10.84 7.42
N ARG A 54 -6.46 -10.91 7.91
CA ARG A 54 -6.11 -11.50 9.22
C ARG A 54 -6.72 -12.89 9.45
N GLY A 55 -6.83 -13.70 8.38
CA GLY A 55 -7.37 -15.06 8.42
C GLY A 55 -8.89 -15.16 8.26
N ILE A 56 -9.61 -14.04 8.10
CA ILE A 56 -11.07 -14.00 7.92
C ILE A 56 -11.39 -13.60 6.48
N SER A 57 -12.28 -14.33 5.79
CA SER A 57 -12.69 -13.93 4.45
C SER A 57 -13.71 -12.78 4.50
N TYR A 58 -13.26 -11.58 4.15
CA TYR A 58 -14.13 -10.39 4.13
C TYR A 58 -15.10 -10.38 2.96
N THR A 59 -14.82 -11.13 1.89
CA THR A 59 -15.77 -11.34 0.78
C THR A 59 -16.58 -12.63 0.90
N GLN A 60 -16.48 -13.37 2.01
CA GLN A 60 -17.19 -14.64 2.20
C GLN A 60 -16.94 -15.65 1.07
N GLU A 61 -15.66 -15.87 0.73
CA GLU A 61 -15.22 -16.79 -0.33
C GLU A 61 -15.71 -16.42 -1.74
N LYS A 62 -16.15 -15.17 -1.93
CA LYS A 62 -16.56 -14.62 -3.23
C LYS A 62 -15.46 -13.74 -3.83
N PRO A 63 -15.48 -13.52 -5.16
CA PRO A 63 -14.48 -12.70 -5.84
C PRO A 63 -14.31 -11.30 -5.25
N ALA A 64 -13.06 -10.83 -5.25
CA ALA A 64 -12.67 -9.51 -4.80
C ALA A 64 -12.02 -8.73 -5.95
N VAL A 65 -12.47 -7.50 -6.17
CA VAL A 65 -11.77 -6.50 -6.98
C VAL A 65 -11.01 -5.61 -6.00
N GLN A 66 -9.71 -5.48 -6.23
CA GLN A 66 -8.80 -4.77 -5.33
C GLN A 66 -7.96 -3.81 -6.17
N GLY A 67 -7.58 -2.69 -5.59
CA GLY A 67 -6.65 -1.76 -6.24
C GLY A 67 -6.27 -0.60 -5.36
N GLY A 68 -5.27 0.16 -5.80
CA GLY A 68 -4.77 1.29 -5.03
C GLY A 68 -3.83 2.20 -5.81
N PHE A 69 -3.46 3.28 -5.16
CA PHE A 69 -2.49 4.27 -5.62
C PHE A 69 -1.52 4.59 -4.48
N ASP A 70 -0.24 4.72 -4.81
CA ASP A 70 0.80 5.14 -3.88
C ASP A 70 1.53 6.36 -4.42
N LEU A 71 1.97 7.21 -3.50
CA LEU A 71 2.93 8.27 -3.76
C LEU A 71 4.07 8.13 -2.75
N ALA A 72 5.29 8.00 -3.26
CA ALA A 72 6.50 7.93 -2.46
C ALA A 72 7.45 9.07 -2.86
N HIS A 73 8.00 9.79 -1.90
CA HIS A 73 8.95 10.88 -2.12
C HIS A 73 10.36 10.43 -1.73
N GLU A 74 11.39 10.92 -2.44
CA GLU A 74 12.80 10.60 -2.21
C GLU A 74 13.29 10.91 -0.79
N SER A 75 12.58 11.77 -0.06
CA SER A 75 12.88 12.05 1.35
C SER A 75 12.58 10.89 2.29
N GLY A 76 11.80 9.90 1.86
CA GLY A 76 11.28 8.80 2.68
C GLY A 76 9.80 8.94 3.06
N LEU A 77 9.16 10.08 2.76
CA LEU A 77 7.72 10.25 2.97
C LEU A 77 6.93 9.41 1.96
N TYR A 78 5.87 8.75 2.41
CA TYR A 78 4.93 8.07 1.53
C TYR A 78 3.49 8.22 2.01
N ILE A 79 2.56 8.11 1.07
CA ILE A 79 1.11 8.04 1.30
C ILE A 79 0.47 7.16 0.24
N GLY A 80 -0.55 6.41 0.61
CA GLY A 80 -1.29 5.58 -0.33
C GLY A 80 -2.75 5.41 0.06
N ILE A 81 -3.51 4.98 -0.92
CA ILE A 81 -4.91 4.57 -0.77
C ILE A 81 -5.10 3.24 -1.44
N TRP A 82 -5.81 2.34 -0.76
CA TRP A 82 -6.20 1.04 -1.29
C TRP A 82 -7.68 0.82 -1.05
N GLY A 83 -8.31 -0.02 -1.86
CA GLY A 83 -9.69 -0.40 -1.61
C GLY A 83 -10.12 -1.70 -2.27
N THR A 84 -11.20 -2.25 -1.71
CA THR A 84 -11.83 -3.47 -2.19
C THR A 84 -13.32 -3.54 -1.87
N ASN A 85 -14.03 -4.46 -2.52
CA ASN A 85 -15.35 -4.87 -2.07
C ASN A 85 -15.26 -5.84 -0.89
N VAL A 86 -16.23 -5.74 0.02
CA VAL A 86 -16.42 -6.70 1.13
C VAL A 86 -17.87 -7.15 1.19
N SER A 87 -18.16 -8.16 2.00
CA SER A 87 -19.51 -8.62 2.25
C SER A 87 -20.05 -8.04 3.55
N ASP A 88 -21.27 -7.54 3.48
CA ASP A 88 -22.10 -7.15 4.63
C ASP A 88 -22.27 -8.27 5.67
N LEU A 89 -22.26 -9.54 5.23
CA LEU A 89 -22.28 -10.72 6.09
C LEU A 89 -21.00 -10.87 6.94
N ALA A 90 -19.85 -10.46 6.41
CA ALA A 90 -18.58 -10.51 7.14
C ALA A 90 -18.39 -9.27 8.03
N LEU A 91 -18.86 -8.10 7.54
CA LEU A 91 -18.59 -6.80 8.13
C LEU A 91 -19.86 -5.95 8.28
N SER A 92 -20.90 -6.52 8.88
CA SER A 92 -22.12 -5.85 9.36
C SER A 92 -22.48 -4.54 8.63
N ASN A 93 -23.08 -4.67 7.43
CA ASN A 93 -23.51 -3.59 6.52
C ASN A 93 -22.42 -2.89 5.69
N ALA A 94 -21.14 -3.25 5.83
CA ALA A 94 -20.10 -2.75 4.95
C ALA A 94 -20.21 -3.41 3.57
N THR A 95 -19.99 -2.62 2.52
CA THR A 95 -19.94 -3.11 1.12
C THR A 95 -18.56 -2.90 0.48
N GLY A 96 -17.69 -2.12 1.12
CA GLY A 96 -16.31 -1.97 0.74
C GLY A 96 -15.41 -1.67 1.93
N GLU A 97 -14.13 -1.69 1.66
CA GLU A 97 -13.05 -1.27 2.53
C GLU A 97 -12.19 -0.27 1.76
N ILE A 98 -11.84 0.83 2.43
CA ILE A 98 -10.93 1.85 1.92
C ILE A 98 -9.86 2.04 2.99
N ASP A 99 -8.61 1.83 2.58
CA ASP A 99 -7.47 1.98 3.44
C ASP A 99 -6.70 3.22 3.02
N VAL A 100 -6.39 4.07 3.99
CA VAL A 100 -5.49 5.20 3.79
C VAL A 100 -4.29 4.99 4.70
N TYR A 101 -3.10 4.98 4.12
CA TYR A 101 -1.87 4.80 4.87
C TYR A 101 -0.84 5.84 4.47
N GLY A 102 0.11 6.06 5.37
CA GLY A 102 1.24 6.92 5.10
C GLY A 102 2.22 6.88 6.25
N GLY A 103 3.41 7.41 5.99
CA GLY A 103 4.49 7.36 6.95
C GLY A 103 5.77 7.93 6.42
N TYR A 104 6.83 7.60 7.15
CA TYR A 104 8.19 7.99 6.84
C TYR A 104 9.12 6.81 7.07
N ALA A 105 9.74 6.35 5.99
CA ALA A 105 10.71 5.27 6.01
C ALA A 105 12.06 5.74 5.47
N ASN A 106 13.15 5.44 6.18
CA ASN A 106 14.49 5.80 5.74
C ASN A 106 15.56 4.82 6.25
N THR A 107 16.75 4.92 5.68
CA THR A 107 17.93 4.13 6.07
C THR A 107 19.06 5.05 6.50
N VAL A 108 19.65 4.78 7.65
CA VAL A 108 20.81 5.50 8.20
C VAL A 108 21.86 4.47 8.62
N GLY A 109 22.97 4.43 7.89
CA GLY A 109 24.00 3.39 8.07
C GLY A 109 23.40 2.00 7.80
N ASP A 110 23.55 1.10 8.77
CA ASP A 110 23.03 -0.28 8.68
C ASP A 110 21.58 -0.42 9.23
N PHE A 111 20.95 0.68 9.64
CA PHE A 111 19.59 0.69 10.20
C PHE A 111 18.59 1.22 9.19
N THR A 112 17.47 0.51 9.04
CA THR A 112 16.28 0.98 8.32
C THR A 112 15.15 1.11 9.32
N TYR A 113 14.40 2.21 9.27
CA TYR A 113 13.24 2.44 10.12
C TYR A 113 12.03 2.88 9.31
N ASP A 114 10.85 2.62 9.85
CA ASP A 114 9.56 3.03 9.31
C ASP A 114 8.63 3.41 10.47
N VAL A 115 8.00 4.56 10.36
CA VAL A 115 6.94 5.02 11.27
C VAL A 115 5.76 5.47 10.44
N GLY A 116 4.57 5.00 10.79
CA GLY A 116 3.41 5.23 9.95
C GLY A 116 2.09 5.00 10.63
N PHE A 117 1.04 5.20 9.83
CA PHE A 117 -0.33 4.94 10.19
C PHE A 117 -1.04 4.16 9.08
N LEU A 118 -2.13 3.52 9.46
CA LEU A 118 -3.08 2.86 8.57
C LEU A 118 -4.49 3.11 9.11
N GLN A 119 -5.33 3.73 8.30
CA GLN A 119 -6.73 3.99 8.60
C GLN A 119 -7.59 3.08 7.73
N PHE A 120 -8.24 2.11 8.37
CA PHE A 120 -9.27 1.29 7.74
C PHE A 120 -10.60 2.01 7.80
N ILE A 121 -11.29 2.09 6.67
CA ILE A 121 -12.61 2.72 6.54
C ILE A 121 -13.56 1.70 5.91
N PHE A 122 -14.65 1.41 6.62
CA PHE A 122 -15.69 0.48 6.18
C PHE A 122 -17.01 1.25 6.00
N PRO A 123 -17.29 1.80 4.81
CA PRO A 123 -18.49 2.60 4.59
C PRO A 123 -19.77 1.82 4.94
N GLY A 124 -20.56 2.36 5.88
CA GLY A 124 -21.79 1.74 6.37
C GLY A 124 -21.59 0.63 7.41
N GLY A 125 -20.35 0.17 7.61
CA GLY A 125 -19.99 -0.89 8.54
C GLY A 125 -20.14 -0.50 10.00
N LYS A 126 -20.75 -1.37 10.80
CA LYS A 126 -20.99 -1.17 12.23
C LYS A 126 -20.47 -2.34 13.07
N LEU A 127 -19.77 -2.06 14.15
CA LEU A 127 -19.26 -3.06 15.08
C LEU A 127 -20.38 -3.78 15.82
N ASP A 128 -21.43 -3.03 16.16
CA ASP A 128 -22.52 -3.52 17.00
C ASP A 128 -23.86 -2.85 16.66
N PRO A 129 -24.97 -3.31 17.28
CA PRO A 129 -26.27 -2.66 17.14
C PRO A 129 -26.33 -1.24 17.73
N SER A 130 -25.38 -0.86 18.60
CA SER A 130 -25.31 0.48 19.20
C SER A 130 -24.83 1.53 18.19
N GLY A 131 -24.19 1.08 17.10
CA GLY A 131 -23.82 1.90 15.95
C GLY A 131 -22.37 2.35 15.96
N GLU A 132 -21.52 1.73 16.77
CA GLU A 132 -20.08 2.00 16.74
C GLU A 132 -19.51 1.66 15.35
N SER A 133 -18.61 2.53 14.86
CA SER A 133 -18.03 2.38 13.53
C SER A 133 -16.98 1.26 13.50
N LEU A 134 -16.93 0.49 12.41
CA LEU A 134 -15.85 -0.47 12.14
C LEU A 134 -14.51 0.20 11.81
N ASN A 135 -14.49 1.51 11.59
CA ASN A 135 -13.28 2.23 11.19
C ASN A 135 -12.21 2.15 12.29
N THR A 136 -11.00 1.79 11.89
CA THR A 136 -9.90 1.56 12.83
C THR A 136 -8.67 2.33 12.38
N LEU A 137 -8.05 3.07 13.31
CA LEU A 137 -6.74 3.69 13.12
C LEU A 137 -5.68 2.85 13.80
N GLU A 138 -4.68 2.44 13.05
CA GLU A 138 -3.49 1.75 13.55
C GLU A 138 -2.27 2.66 13.37
N LEU A 139 -1.43 2.73 14.40
CA LEU A 139 -0.12 3.39 14.35
C LEU A 139 0.95 2.34 14.53
N TYR A 140 2.08 2.49 13.84
CA TYR A 140 3.18 1.55 13.95
C TYR A 140 4.55 2.21 13.84
N ALA A 141 5.55 1.49 14.34
CA ALA A 141 6.96 1.79 14.21
C ALA A 141 7.75 0.49 14.07
N GLY A 142 8.71 0.45 13.15
CA GLY A 142 9.57 -0.71 12.89
C GLY A 142 11.01 -0.29 12.67
N VAL A 143 11.94 -1.15 13.08
CA VAL A 143 13.38 -0.99 12.82
C VAL A 143 13.94 -2.33 12.38
N THR A 144 14.74 -2.31 11.31
CA THR A 144 15.53 -3.44 10.81
C THR A 144 17.00 -3.06 10.84
N TRP A 145 17.87 -4.01 11.18
CA TRP A 145 19.31 -3.82 11.21
C TRP A 145 20.00 -4.94 10.42
N LYS A 146 21.00 -4.58 9.62
CA LYS A 146 21.83 -5.53 8.89
C LYS A 146 22.93 -6.09 9.80
N PHE A 147 22.95 -7.41 9.95
CA PHE A 147 23.98 -8.15 10.68
C PHE A 147 25.16 -8.57 9.79
#